data_AF-A0A6A6DUJ1-F1
#
_entry.id   AF-A0A6A6DUJ1-F1
#
_cell.length_a   1.000
_cell.length_b   1.000
_cell.length_c   1.000
_cell.angle_alpha   90.00
_cell.angle_beta   90.00
_cell.angle_gamma   90.00
#
_symmetry.space_group_name_H-M   'P 1'
#
loop_
_entity.id
_entity.type
_entity.pdbx_description
1 polymer ?
#
loop_
_entity_poly.entity_id
_entity_poly.type
_entity_poly.pdbx_seq_one_letter_code
_entity_poly.pdbx_strand_id
1 'polypeptide(L)'
;MVLLELAADLITPETCYQAESAEECFVALKAWREALRPVENMTISSAVQRICCAETTPDIERAFSRLSVLNMFTIVSALYAMTFRVETSLFDKGEGALIQTGLRHWRKLWPSPYRDDELAKMGLDADRTRWKRVGFMRYAPEFWLLTHLVLDRTRSKESEGARANNVDVECEDMDMAELDALITEFQGLKAIQT
;
A
#
# COMPACT_ATOMS: atom_id res chain seq x y z
N MET A 1 -10.15 -9.02 -10.73
CA MET A 1 -9.53 -8.71 -9.41
C MET A 1 -9.44 -9.95 -8.52
N VAL A 2 -8.33 -10.69 -8.63
CA VAL A 2 -7.99 -11.89 -7.83
C VAL A 2 -7.39 -11.46 -6.49
N LEU A 3 -8.16 -10.72 -5.69
CA LEU A 3 -7.85 -10.40 -4.30
C LEU A 3 -8.90 -10.97 -3.34
N LEU A 4 -9.77 -11.85 -3.84
CA LEU A 4 -10.79 -12.55 -3.04
C LEU A 4 -10.16 -13.33 -1.86
N GLU A 5 -8.90 -13.74 -2.00
CA GLU A 5 -8.12 -14.43 -0.95
C GLU A 5 -7.74 -13.51 0.23
N LEU A 6 -7.78 -12.18 0.08
CA LEU A 6 -7.61 -11.21 1.17
C LEU A 6 -8.95 -10.91 1.86
N ALA A 7 -9.68 -11.98 2.19
CA ALA A 7 -10.92 -11.93 2.96
C ALA A 7 -10.70 -11.63 4.46
N ALA A 8 -9.47 -11.37 4.88
CA ALA A 8 -9.16 -10.95 6.23
C ALA A 8 -9.79 -9.58 6.54
N ASP A 9 -10.32 -9.47 7.76
CA ASP A 9 -10.78 -8.20 8.31
C ASP A 9 -9.63 -7.19 8.40
N LEU A 10 -9.98 -5.90 8.47
CA LEU A 10 -9.00 -4.86 8.79
C LEU A 10 -8.27 -5.18 10.09
N ILE A 11 -6.96 -4.95 10.08
CA ILE A 11 -6.07 -5.28 11.18
C ILE A 11 -6.34 -4.31 12.32
N THR A 12 -6.43 -4.85 13.54
CA THR A 12 -6.60 -4.05 14.76
C THR A 12 -5.37 -3.15 14.95
N PRO A 13 -5.51 -1.89 15.41
CA PRO A 13 -4.38 -1.01 15.57
C PRO A 13 -3.39 -1.53 16.60
N GLU A 14 -2.12 -1.23 16.36
CA GLU A 14 -1.01 -1.65 17.21
C GLU A 14 -1.19 -1.22 18.68
N THR A 15 -1.87 -0.10 18.93
CA THR A 15 -2.20 0.38 20.27
C THR A 15 -2.98 -0.63 21.11
N CYS A 16 -3.77 -1.51 20.49
CA CYS A 16 -4.49 -2.57 21.20
C CYS A 16 -3.56 -3.67 21.70
N TYR A 17 -2.50 -3.97 20.93
CA TYR A 17 -1.49 -4.98 21.27
C TYR A 17 -0.41 -4.44 22.22
N GLN A 18 -0.19 -3.12 22.20
CA GLN A 18 0.78 -2.46 23.06
C GLN A 18 0.22 -1.98 24.41
N ALA A 19 -1.09 -2.15 24.65
CA ALA A 19 -1.76 -1.79 25.89
C ALA A 19 -1.14 -2.52 27.09
N GLU A 20 -0.95 -1.81 28.20
CA GLU A 20 -0.30 -2.34 29.40
C GLU A 20 -1.30 -2.94 30.40
N SER A 21 -2.60 -2.76 30.12
CA SER A 21 -3.71 -3.30 30.92
C SER A 21 -4.89 -3.74 30.04
N ALA A 22 -5.76 -4.57 30.61
CA ALA A 22 -6.98 -5.02 29.92
C ALA A 22 -7.95 -3.85 29.67
N GLU A 23 -8.00 -2.89 30.60
CA GLU A 23 -8.81 -1.68 30.53
C GLU A 23 -8.35 -0.79 29.37
N GLU A 24 -7.04 -0.56 29.25
CA GLU A 24 -6.47 0.22 28.14
C GLU A 24 -6.73 -0.45 26.79
N CYS A 25 -6.54 -1.78 26.71
CA CYS A 25 -6.84 -2.55 25.51
C CYS A 25 -8.33 -2.42 25.12
N PHE A 26 -9.24 -2.54 26.09
CA PHE A 26 -10.67 -2.41 25.86
C PHE A 26 -11.05 -1.01 25.36
N VAL A 27 -10.49 0.05 25.94
CA VAL A 27 -10.71 1.43 25.51
C VAL A 27 -10.21 1.63 24.08
N ALA A 28 -9.01 1.14 23.75
CA ALA A 28 -8.44 1.24 22.41
C ALA A 28 -9.29 0.49 21.37
N LEU A 29 -9.71 -0.74 21.68
CA LEU A 29 -10.57 -1.56 20.81
C LEU A 29 -11.92 -0.90 20.57
N LYS A 30 -12.54 -0.35 21.61
CA LYS A 30 -13.83 0.33 21.51
C LYS A 30 -13.73 1.58 20.63
N ALA A 31 -12.73 2.43 20.87
CA ALA A 31 -12.48 3.62 20.07
C ALA A 31 -12.23 3.28 18.59
N TRP A 32 -11.45 2.23 18.33
CA TRP A 32 -11.20 1.74 16.97
C TRP A 32 -12.48 1.26 16.28
N ARG A 33 -13.28 0.42 16.94
CA ARG A 33 -14.56 -0.06 16.38
C ARG A 33 -15.54 1.07 16.12
N GLU A 34 -15.62 2.06 17.00
CA GLU A 34 -16.46 3.24 16.81
C GLU A 34 -16.03 4.07 15.60
N ALA A 35 -14.72 4.25 15.41
CA ALA A 35 -14.16 4.96 14.26
C ALA A 35 -14.43 4.26 12.92
N LEU A 36 -14.54 2.92 12.93
CA LEU A 36 -14.80 2.11 11.72
C LEU A 36 -16.29 1.84 11.45
N ARG A 37 -17.22 2.32 12.28
CA ARG A 37 -18.67 2.13 12.05
C ARG A 37 -19.16 2.45 10.64
N PRO A 38 -18.69 3.52 9.95
CA PRO A 38 -19.13 3.82 8.58
C PRO A 38 -18.80 2.72 7.56
N VAL A 39 -17.86 1.84 7.90
CA VAL A 39 -17.30 0.80 7.04
C VAL A 39 -17.26 -0.55 7.78
N GLU A 40 -18.29 -0.82 8.58
CA GLU A 40 -18.38 -2.03 9.38
C GLU A 40 -18.19 -3.30 8.52
N ASN A 41 -17.38 -4.25 9.01
CA ASN A 41 -16.99 -5.48 8.31
C ASN A 41 -16.23 -5.28 7.00
N MET A 42 -15.55 -4.14 6.84
CA MET A 42 -14.61 -3.96 5.75
C MET A 42 -13.45 -4.95 5.88
N THR A 43 -13.29 -5.79 4.86
CA THR A 43 -12.10 -6.63 4.66
C THR A 43 -11.02 -5.87 3.90
N ILE A 44 -9.79 -6.37 3.94
CA ILE A 44 -8.68 -5.81 3.16
C ILE A 44 -9.01 -5.83 1.66
N SER A 45 -9.59 -6.93 1.13
CA SER A 45 -9.97 -6.97 -0.28
C SER A 45 -11.02 -5.92 -0.63
N SER A 46 -12.03 -5.71 0.23
CA SER A 46 -13.05 -4.69 0.01
C SER A 46 -12.48 -3.27 0.10
N ALA A 47 -11.46 -3.05 0.95
CA ALA A 47 -10.74 -1.79 1.01
C ALA A 47 -9.98 -1.53 -0.30
N VAL A 48 -9.28 -2.54 -0.82
CA VAL A 48 -8.58 -2.45 -2.13
C VAL A 48 -9.59 -2.22 -3.26
N GLN A 49 -10.73 -2.92 -3.28
CA GLN A 49 -11.79 -2.71 -4.29
C GLN A 49 -12.30 -1.27 -4.26
N ARG A 50 -12.54 -0.72 -3.07
CA ARG A 50 -13.05 0.65 -2.91
C ARG A 50 -12.05 1.69 -3.42
N ILE A 51 -10.76 1.54 -3.14
CA ILE A 51 -9.77 2.49 -3.68
C ILE A 51 -9.55 2.32 -5.19
N CYS A 52 -9.70 1.12 -5.74
CA CYS A 52 -9.48 0.88 -7.17
C CYS A 52 -10.70 1.27 -8.03
N CYS A 53 -11.92 1.08 -7.53
CA CYS A 53 -13.14 1.12 -8.33
C CYS A 53 -14.15 2.21 -7.93
N ALA A 54 -14.05 2.79 -6.73
CA ALA A 54 -15.05 3.74 -6.25
C ALA A 54 -14.56 5.19 -6.35
N GLU A 55 -15.48 6.11 -6.62
CA GLU A 55 -15.26 7.51 -6.31
C GLU A 55 -15.08 7.68 -4.80
N THR A 56 -14.09 8.46 -4.42
CA THR A 56 -13.76 8.69 -3.01
C THR A 56 -14.90 9.49 -2.36
N THR A 57 -15.81 8.81 -1.66
CA THR A 57 -16.89 9.46 -0.91
C THR A 57 -16.38 10.00 0.43
N PRO A 58 -17.02 11.02 1.02
CA PRO A 58 -16.61 11.56 2.33
C PRO A 58 -16.56 10.51 3.45
N ASP A 59 -17.42 9.49 3.39
CA ASP A 59 -17.42 8.40 4.37
C ASP A 59 -16.22 7.46 4.18
N ILE A 60 -15.81 7.21 2.94
CA ILE A 60 -14.58 6.47 2.64
C ILE A 60 -13.37 7.27 3.10
N GLU A 61 -13.30 8.58 2.84
CA GLU A 61 -12.21 9.43 3.33
C GLU A 61 -12.11 9.40 4.84
N ARG A 62 -13.25 9.56 5.54
CA ARG A 62 -13.31 9.51 6.99
C ARG A 62 -12.83 8.16 7.51
N ALA A 63 -13.32 7.06 6.95
CA ALA A 63 -12.93 5.72 7.35
C ALA A 63 -11.43 5.45 7.12
N PHE A 64 -10.92 5.76 5.92
CA PHE A 64 -9.51 5.56 5.57
C PHE A 64 -8.58 6.47 6.37
N SER A 65 -9.01 7.67 6.77
CA SER A 65 -8.24 8.53 7.67
C SER A 65 -8.03 7.92 9.06
N ARG A 66 -8.86 6.96 9.46
CA ARG A 66 -8.79 6.26 10.76
C ARG A 66 -8.05 4.92 10.69
N LEU A 67 -7.65 4.47 9.49
CA LEU A 67 -6.86 3.25 9.34
C LEU A 67 -5.43 3.46 9.86
N SER A 68 -4.91 2.46 10.56
CA SER A 68 -3.53 2.43 11.04
C SER A 68 -2.51 2.41 9.89
N VAL A 69 -1.26 2.72 10.22
CA VAL A 69 -0.11 2.57 9.31
C VAL A 69 -0.07 1.15 8.73
N LEU A 70 -0.28 0.12 9.57
CA LEU A 70 -0.26 -1.28 9.14
C LEU A 70 -1.36 -1.61 8.12
N ASN A 71 -2.59 -1.13 8.32
CA ASN A 71 -3.67 -1.33 7.35
C ASN A 71 -3.34 -0.67 6.00
N MET A 72 -2.87 0.58 6.02
CA MET A 72 -2.50 1.30 4.80
C MET A 72 -1.30 0.65 4.10
N PHE A 73 -0.32 0.17 4.86
CA PHE A 73 0.81 -0.61 4.34
C PHE A 73 0.36 -1.91 3.68
N THR A 74 -0.60 -2.61 4.28
CA THR A 74 -1.13 -3.86 3.73
C THR A 74 -1.90 -3.61 2.44
N ILE A 75 -2.66 -2.51 2.36
CA ILE A 75 -3.39 -2.10 1.16
C ILE A 75 -2.42 -1.78 0.01
N VAL A 76 -1.34 -1.01 0.25
CA VAL A 76 -0.35 -0.74 -0.80
C VAL A 76 0.44 -1.99 -1.18
N SER A 77 0.67 -2.90 -0.24
CA SER A 77 1.30 -4.20 -0.52
C SER A 77 0.43 -5.08 -1.42
N ALA A 78 -0.89 -5.05 -1.23
CA ALA A 78 -1.82 -5.72 -2.13
C ALA A 78 -1.81 -5.09 -3.54
N LEU A 79 -1.75 -3.76 -3.65
CA LEU A 79 -1.59 -3.07 -4.93
C LEU A 79 -0.28 -3.45 -5.63
N TYR A 80 0.83 -3.54 -4.89
CA TYR A 80 2.12 -3.99 -5.42
C TYR A 80 2.05 -5.42 -5.96
N ALA A 81 1.44 -6.34 -5.21
CA ALA A 81 1.23 -7.71 -5.67
C ALA A 81 0.35 -7.78 -6.93
N MET A 82 -0.64 -6.89 -7.06
CA MET A 82 -1.40 -6.75 -8.31
C MET A 82 -0.54 -6.24 -9.46
N THR A 83 0.32 -5.24 -9.23
CA THR A 83 1.23 -4.71 -10.26
C THR A 83 2.18 -5.79 -10.77
N PHE A 84 2.79 -6.58 -9.87
CA PHE A 84 3.69 -7.66 -10.25
C PHE A 84 2.96 -8.76 -11.06
N ARG A 85 1.68 -8.98 -10.79
CA ARG A 85 0.84 -9.87 -11.63
C ARG A 85 0.63 -9.30 -13.03
N VAL A 86 0.40 -8.00 -13.17
CA VAL A 86 0.30 -7.36 -14.50
C VAL A 86 1.62 -7.44 -15.25
N GLU A 87 2.75 -7.35 -14.55
CA GLU A 87 4.08 -7.52 -15.15
C GLU A 87 4.33 -8.95 -15.66
N THR A 88 3.88 -9.96 -14.91
CA THR A 88 4.14 -11.39 -15.20
C THR A 88 3.06 -12.04 -16.06
N SER A 89 1.85 -11.50 -16.08
CA SER A 89 0.73 -11.97 -16.89
C SER A 89 0.53 -11.06 -18.10
N LEU A 90 0.77 -11.60 -19.31
CA LEU A 90 0.65 -10.91 -20.61
C LEU A 90 -0.76 -10.33 -20.94
N PHE A 91 -1.71 -10.30 -20.00
CA PHE A 91 -3.11 -9.90 -20.23
C PHE A 91 -3.76 -9.29 -18.96
N ASP A 92 -4.02 -7.98 -18.97
CA ASP A 92 -5.36 -7.35 -19.00
C ASP A 92 -5.22 -5.82 -18.84
N LYS A 93 -5.43 -5.07 -19.94
CA LYS A 93 -5.34 -3.59 -19.96
C LYS A 93 -6.29 -2.93 -18.95
N GLY A 94 -7.38 -3.61 -18.58
CA GLY A 94 -8.34 -3.11 -17.60
C GLY A 94 -7.78 -3.07 -16.17
N GLU A 95 -6.96 -4.05 -15.78
CA GLU A 95 -6.44 -4.14 -14.41
C GLU A 95 -5.39 -3.05 -14.12
N GLY A 96 -4.55 -2.69 -15.09
CA GLY A 96 -3.58 -1.60 -14.93
C GLY A 96 -4.22 -0.24 -14.63
N ALA A 97 -5.34 0.08 -15.27
CA ALA A 97 -6.07 1.34 -15.03
C ALA A 97 -6.72 1.37 -13.62
N LEU A 98 -7.19 0.22 -13.13
CA LEU A 98 -7.74 0.07 -11.78
C LEU A 98 -6.64 0.24 -10.71
N ILE A 99 -5.48 -0.38 -10.92
CA ILE A 99 -4.33 -0.23 -10.00
C ILE A 99 -3.85 1.22 -9.98
N GLN A 100 -3.76 1.89 -11.13
CA GLN A 100 -3.37 3.30 -11.19
C GLN A 100 -4.36 4.20 -10.42
N THR A 101 -5.66 3.91 -10.53
CA THR A 101 -6.71 4.61 -9.77
C THR A 101 -6.56 4.34 -8.28
N GLY A 102 -6.33 3.08 -7.89
CA GLY A 102 -6.06 2.66 -6.53
C GLY A 102 -4.85 3.37 -5.91
N LEU A 103 -3.73 3.45 -6.64
CA LEU A 103 -2.53 4.17 -6.20
C LEU A 103 -2.79 5.66 -6.01
N ARG A 104 -3.54 6.30 -6.92
CA ARG A 104 -3.90 7.72 -6.80
C ARG A 104 -4.74 7.97 -5.55
N HIS A 105 -5.76 7.15 -5.32
CA HIS A 105 -6.61 7.26 -4.13
C HIS A 105 -5.83 6.95 -2.85
N TRP A 106 -4.98 5.91 -2.85
CA TRP A 106 -4.13 5.60 -1.70
C TRP A 106 -3.26 6.79 -1.31
N ARG A 107 -2.60 7.44 -2.27
CA ARG A 107 -1.79 8.65 -2.02
C ARG A 107 -2.61 9.78 -1.42
N LYS A 108 -3.83 9.99 -1.91
CA LYS A 108 -4.75 11.00 -1.38
C LYS A 108 -5.21 10.69 0.04
N LEU A 109 -5.41 9.41 0.35
CA LEU A 109 -5.95 8.92 1.63
C LEU A 109 -4.88 8.68 2.69
N TRP A 110 -3.59 8.64 2.33
CA TRP A 110 -2.47 8.40 3.24
C TRP A 110 -2.25 9.47 4.32
N PRO A 111 -2.35 10.78 4.04
CA PRO A 111 -2.20 11.79 5.09
C PRO A 111 -3.30 11.64 6.15
N SER A 112 -2.91 11.51 7.43
CA SER A 112 -3.87 11.49 8.54
C SER A 112 -3.20 11.86 9.85
N PRO A 113 -3.79 12.78 10.64
CA PRO A 113 -3.32 13.08 11.99
C PRO A 113 -3.23 11.84 12.91
N TYR A 114 -4.07 10.82 12.67
CA TYR A 114 -4.04 9.58 13.44
C TYR A 114 -2.77 8.77 13.16
N ARG A 115 -2.39 8.65 11.89
CA ARG A 115 -1.15 7.95 11.50
C ARG A 115 0.09 8.78 11.82
N ASP A 116 0.01 10.10 11.72
CA ASP A 116 1.12 10.98 12.10
C ASP A 116 1.43 10.82 13.59
N ASP A 117 0.40 10.77 14.44
CA ASP A 117 0.53 10.47 15.88
C ASP A 117 1.04 9.04 16.13
N GLU A 118 0.54 8.04 15.38
CA GLU A 118 1.02 6.66 15.43
C GLU A 118 2.53 6.57 15.13
N LEU A 119 2.98 7.19 14.03
CA LEU A 119 4.37 7.22 13.59
C LEU A 119 5.26 8.01 14.57
N ALA A 120 4.77 9.13 15.12
CA ALA A 120 5.49 9.95 16.08
C ALA A 120 5.71 9.20 17.41
N LYS A 121 4.65 8.64 17.98
CA LYS A 121 4.71 7.88 19.24
C LYS A 121 5.60 6.65 19.14
N MET A 122 5.64 6.01 17.99
CA MET A 122 6.44 4.80 17.78
C MET A 122 7.88 5.09 17.28
N GLY A 123 8.19 6.34 16.91
CA GLY A 123 9.52 6.77 16.47
C GLY A 123 10.39 7.40 17.56
N LEU A 124 9.78 7.96 18.61
CA LEU A 124 10.47 8.71 19.67
C LEU A 124 11.08 7.84 20.78
N ASP A 125 10.63 6.60 20.93
CA ASP A 125 11.06 5.76 22.05
C ASP A 125 12.20 4.81 21.67
N ALA A 126 13.43 5.33 21.73
CA ALA A 126 14.65 4.52 21.68
C ALA A 126 14.75 3.51 22.84
N ASP A 127 14.00 3.74 23.93
CA ASP A 127 14.03 2.98 25.18
C ASP A 127 12.92 1.90 25.29
N ARG A 128 11.97 1.85 24.35
CA ARG A 128 10.93 0.81 24.35
C ARG A 128 11.48 -0.52 23.82
N THR A 129 10.96 -1.62 24.40
CA THR A 129 11.20 -3.00 23.92
C THR A 129 11.05 -3.10 22.41
N ARG A 130 12.01 -3.75 21.74
CA ARG A 130 12.19 -3.71 20.27
C ARG A 130 10.93 -3.98 19.45
N TRP A 131 9.97 -4.75 19.99
CA TRP A 131 8.70 -5.11 19.36
C TRP A 131 7.66 -3.99 19.33
N LYS A 132 7.78 -2.93 20.16
CA LYS A 132 6.86 -1.78 20.18
C LYS A 132 7.20 -0.69 19.14
N ARG A 133 8.28 -0.86 18.37
CA ARG A 133 8.76 0.12 17.37
C ARG A 133 8.05 -0.06 16.03
N VAL A 134 7.86 1.01 15.26
CA VAL A 134 7.34 0.86 13.88
C VAL A 134 8.32 0.01 13.09
N GLY A 135 7.86 -1.11 12.55
CA GLY A 135 8.64 -1.94 11.65
C GLY A 135 8.84 -1.29 10.28
N PHE A 136 9.04 -2.14 9.28
CA PHE A 136 9.17 -1.76 7.88
C PHE A 136 7.96 -0.97 7.34
N MET A 137 6.77 -1.16 7.93
CA MET A 137 5.52 -0.50 7.54
C MET A 137 5.54 1.05 7.59
N ARG A 138 6.49 1.66 8.31
CA ARG A 138 6.68 3.13 8.27
C ARG A 138 6.98 3.64 6.86
N TYR A 139 7.58 2.79 6.04
CA TYR A 139 8.00 3.10 4.67
C TYR A 139 6.90 2.80 3.63
N ALA A 140 5.63 2.80 4.05
CA ALA A 140 4.51 2.60 3.13
C ALA A 140 4.48 3.63 1.97
N PRO A 141 4.82 4.92 2.15
CA PRO A 141 4.92 5.87 1.05
C PRO A 141 5.99 5.50 0.01
N GLU A 142 7.12 4.95 0.44
CA GLU A 142 8.18 4.45 -0.43
C GLU A 142 7.72 3.21 -1.19
N PHE A 143 6.95 2.35 -0.54
CA PHE A 143 6.33 1.18 -1.18
C PHE A 143 5.31 1.59 -2.25
N TRP A 144 4.54 2.66 -1.99
CA TRP A 144 3.66 3.26 -2.98
C TRP A 144 4.44 3.78 -4.20
N LEU A 145 5.56 4.46 -3.97
CA LEU A 145 6.41 4.98 -5.05
C LEU A 145 6.95 3.85 -5.91
N LEU A 146 7.50 2.80 -5.29
CA LEU A 146 7.97 1.61 -5.99
C LEU A 146 6.87 1.00 -6.85
N THR A 147 5.68 0.82 -6.27
CA THR A 147 4.53 0.25 -6.98
C THR A 147 4.11 1.08 -8.19
N HIS A 148 4.12 2.41 -8.05
CA HIS A 148 3.81 3.33 -9.13
C HIS A 148 4.81 3.23 -10.28
N LEU A 149 6.10 3.13 -9.96
CA LEU A 149 7.16 3.06 -10.96
C LEU A 149 7.14 1.76 -11.74
N VAL A 150 6.94 0.63 -11.05
CA VAL A 150 6.81 -0.67 -11.72
C VAL A 150 5.60 -0.64 -12.66
N LEU A 151 4.48 -0.06 -12.23
CA LEU A 151 3.28 0.05 -13.08
C LEU A 151 3.49 0.98 -14.29
N ASP A 152 4.24 2.07 -14.15
CA ASP A 152 4.56 2.95 -15.27
C ASP A 152 5.52 2.28 -16.27
N ARG A 153 6.49 1.50 -15.77
CA ARG A 153 7.43 0.74 -16.60
C ARG A 153 6.72 -0.35 -17.40
N THR A 154 5.83 -1.13 -16.79
CA THR A 154 5.07 -2.19 -17.49
C THR A 154 4.23 -1.61 -18.62
N ARG A 155 3.55 -0.49 -18.39
CA ARG A 155 2.77 0.21 -19.43
C ARG A 155 3.63 0.79 -20.55
N SER A 156 4.85 1.20 -20.24
CA SER A 156 5.80 1.73 -21.24
C SER A 156 6.31 0.59 -22.13
N LYS A 157 6.68 -0.56 -21.53
CA LYS A 157 7.01 -1.81 -22.25
C LYS A 157 5.86 -2.27 -23.16
N GLU A 158 4.60 -2.18 -22.73
CA GLU A 158 3.43 -2.49 -23.57
C GLU A 158 3.31 -1.59 -24.80
N SER A 159 3.59 -0.28 -24.65
CA SER A 159 3.54 0.69 -25.74
C SER A 159 4.63 0.45 -26.78
N GLU A 160 5.80 -0.01 -26.35
CA GLU A 160 6.93 -0.37 -27.21
C GLU A 160 6.78 -1.75 -27.84
N GLY A 161 6.29 -2.75 -27.09
CA GLY A 161 6.01 -4.11 -27.58
C GLY A 161 4.91 -4.15 -28.64
N ALA A 162 3.92 -3.25 -28.59
CA ALA A 162 2.92 -3.10 -29.65
C ALA A 162 3.52 -2.61 -31.00
N ARG A 163 4.76 -2.12 -31.02
CA ARG A 163 5.51 -1.76 -32.24
C ARG A 163 6.47 -2.85 -32.71
N ALA A 164 6.77 -3.86 -31.89
CA ALA A 164 7.74 -4.91 -32.17
C ALA A 164 7.13 -6.30 -31.93
N ASN A 165 6.18 -6.69 -32.77
CA ASN A 165 5.73 -8.09 -32.81
C ASN A 165 6.83 -8.95 -33.44
N ASN A 166 7.59 -9.65 -32.59
CA ASN A 166 8.23 -10.96 -32.76
C ASN A 166 9.61 -10.95 -32.09
N VAL A 167 9.72 -11.44 -30.85
CA VAL A 167 10.81 -12.32 -30.38
C VAL A 167 10.30 -13.08 -29.15
N ASP A 168 10.68 -14.35 -29.07
CA ASP A 168 10.38 -15.35 -28.04
C ASP A 168 10.52 -14.85 -26.60
N VAL A 169 9.60 -15.31 -25.74
CA VAL A 169 9.65 -15.13 -24.28
C VAL A 169 10.64 -16.15 -23.71
N GLU A 170 11.90 -15.75 -23.58
CA GLU A 170 12.77 -16.34 -22.56
C GLU A 170 12.32 -15.80 -21.20
N CYS A 171 12.06 -16.72 -20.27
CA CYS A 171 11.67 -16.40 -18.90
C CYS A 171 12.92 -15.83 -18.22
N GLU A 172 13.09 -14.50 -18.26
CA GLU A 172 14.27 -13.85 -17.70
C GLU A 172 14.28 -13.96 -16.16
N ASP A 173 15.44 -14.43 -15.69
CA ASP A 173 15.83 -14.63 -14.31
C ASP A 173 15.56 -13.36 -13.48
N MET A 174 14.86 -13.49 -12.36
CA MET A 174 14.58 -12.38 -11.44
C MET A 174 15.84 -12.04 -10.62
N ASP A 175 16.89 -11.57 -11.28
CA ASP A 175 18.05 -11.03 -10.57
C ASP A 175 17.76 -9.60 -10.12
N MET A 176 18.20 -9.24 -8.91
CA MET A 176 17.94 -7.93 -8.28
C MET A 176 18.56 -6.73 -9.03
N ALA A 177 19.25 -7.01 -10.13
CA ALA A 177 19.85 -6.04 -11.04
C ALA A 177 18.83 -5.00 -11.55
N GLU A 178 17.58 -5.40 -11.79
CA GLU A 178 16.55 -4.45 -12.23
C GLU A 178 16.18 -3.44 -11.13
N LEU A 179 16.17 -3.86 -9.87
CA LEU A 179 15.92 -2.97 -8.74
C LEU A 179 17.11 -2.02 -8.52
N ASP A 180 18.34 -2.52 -8.66
CA ASP A 180 19.55 -1.71 -8.54
C ASP A 180 19.64 -0.65 -9.66
N ALA A 181 19.22 -0.99 -10.87
CA ALA A 181 19.10 -0.03 -11.97
C ALA A 181 18.10 1.09 -11.64
N LEU A 182 16.93 0.74 -11.08
CA LEU A 182 15.89 1.69 -10.68
C LEU A 182 16.37 2.64 -9.57
N ILE A 183 17.08 2.12 -8.58
CA ILE A 183 17.66 2.92 -7.49
C ILE A 183 18.68 3.92 -8.05
N THR A 184 19.51 3.49 -9.01
CA THR A 184 20.54 4.33 -9.63
C THR A 184 19.94 5.47 -10.46
N GLU A 185 18.88 5.19 -11.23
CA GLU A 185 18.16 6.20 -11.99
C GLU A 185 17.54 7.28 -11.08
N PHE A 186 16.94 6.87 -9.97
CA PHE A 186 16.37 7.79 -8.98
C PHE A 186 17.41 8.66 -8.29
N GLN A 187 18.60 8.14 -8.04
CA GLN A 187 19.72 8.92 -7.52
C GLN A 187 20.23 9.94 -8.53
N GLY A 188 20.25 9.59 -9.82
CA GLY A 188 20.59 10.51 -10.91
C GLY A 188 19.60 11.68 -11.06
N LEU A 189 18.29 11.42 -10.93
CA LEU A 189 17.27 12.47 -11.00
C LEU A 189 17.32 13.44 -9.81
N LYS A 190 17.72 12.97 -8.62
CA LYS A 190 17.97 13.85 -7.47
C LYS A 190 19.21 14.74 -7.66
N ALA A 191 20.23 14.29 -8.38
CA ALA A 191 21.45 15.06 -8.60
C ALA A 191 21.27 16.24 -9.58
N ILE A 192 20.25 16.21 -10.45
CA ILE A 192 19.97 17.26 -11.45
C ILE A 192 19.12 18.41 -10.86
N GLN A 193 18.54 18.23 -9.67
CA GLN A 193 17.73 19.24 -8.97
C GLN A 193 18.47 20.00 -7.86
N THR A 194 19.81 19.95 -7.84
CA THR A 194 20.66 20.78 -6.96
C THR A 194 21.53 21.71 -7.80
#